data_AF-A0A357ZE79-F1
#
_entry.id   AF-A0A357ZE79-F1
#
_cell.length_a   1.000
_cell.length_b   1.000
_cell.length_c   1.000
_cell.angle_alpha   90.00
_cell.angle_beta   90.00
_cell.angle_gamma   90.00
#
_symmetry.space_group_name_H-M   'P 1'
#
loop_
_entity.id
_entity.type
_entity.pdbx_description
1 polymer ?
#
loop_
_entity_poly.entity_id
_entity_poly.type
_entity_poly.pdbx_seq_one_letter_code
_entity_poly.pdbx_strand_id
1 'polypeptide(L)'
;MSRINDIYGELVFNDSVMQARLPRATYEVLSQTVKEGKPLNDEIANVVAHAMKEWAIEKGATHYCHWFQPLNGITSEKHDSFISPKSDGTTLLRFSGKELIKGEPDASNFPSGGLRATFEARGYTAWDPTSYAFIKDEVLCIPTAFVSYTGEALDKKTPLLRSMDAISAEVKKVLKLFGKEPMQVITTVGPEQEYFLIKEEDYAKRLDLILTGRTLFGANPCKGQDLEAHYFGAIRPNVNRFMRELDDELWKLDIPAHTKHNEVAPAQHELAPIFMNANAAIDANLITMEQMRKLAPHQGLICLQHEKPFRGINGSGKHNNWSIAADGVNLFDPGKTPFENLQFLVFLTAVIKAVDEYQGLLRMSIATAGNDNRLGGFEAPPAIISIYLGAELEAVVKAIIDNKTHTSSEQVKIELGPDILPSVFKDNTDRNRTSPFAFTG
;
A
#
# COMPACT_ATOMS: atom_id res chain seq x y z
N MET A 1 11.15 26.08 -5.63
CA MET A 1 10.61 24.82 -6.16
C MET A 1 11.80 23.92 -6.38
N SER A 2 11.99 22.92 -5.52
CA SER A 2 12.84 21.77 -5.85
C SER A 2 12.30 21.14 -7.12
N ARG A 3 13.18 20.70 -8.03
CA ARG A 3 12.72 19.87 -9.15
C ARG A 3 12.41 18.50 -8.55
N ILE A 4 11.33 17.85 -9.00
CA ILE A 4 10.95 16.50 -8.52
C ILE A 4 12.16 15.56 -8.58
N ASN A 5 12.93 15.62 -9.68
CA ASN A 5 14.16 14.84 -9.85
C ASN A 5 15.23 15.04 -8.77
N ASP A 6 15.26 16.19 -8.09
CA ASP A 6 16.25 16.50 -7.07
C ASP A 6 15.86 15.92 -5.70
N ILE A 7 14.55 15.82 -5.42
CA ILE A 7 14.02 15.36 -4.11
C ILE A 7 13.57 13.91 -4.14
N TYR A 8 13.25 13.36 -5.31
CA TYR A 8 12.63 12.05 -5.41
C TYR A 8 13.55 10.94 -4.83
N GLY A 9 13.05 10.24 -3.83
CA GLY A 9 13.76 9.19 -3.10
C GLY A 9 14.96 9.66 -2.27
N GLU A 10 15.10 10.96 -2.00
CA GLU A 10 16.28 11.49 -1.32
C GLU A 10 16.43 11.04 0.15
N LEU A 11 15.32 10.61 0.77
CA LEU A 11 15.25 10.11 2.14
C LEU A 11 15.11 8.57 2.22
N VAL A 12 15.42 7.86 1.14
CA VAL A 12 15.35 6.38 1.08
C VAL A 12 16.71 5.77 0.75
N PHE A 13 17.09 4.73 1.48
CA PHE A 13 18.30 3.94 1.23
C PHE A 13 18.05 2.91 0.11
N ASN A 14 17.69 3.41 -1.07
CA ASN A 14 17.30 2.62 -2.24
C ASN A 14 18.51 2.03 -2.98
N ASP A 15 18.26 1.30 -4.07
CA ASP A 15 19.29 0.67 -4.90
C ASP A 15 20.37 1.64 -5.39
N SER A 16 20.01 2.88 -5.75
CA SER A 16 20.97 3.88 -6.22
C SER A 16 21.93 4.29 -5.10
N VAL A 17 21.39 4.55 -3.90
CA VAL A 17 22.19 4.87 -2.72
C VAL A 17 23.06 3.68 -2.29
N MET A 18 22.50 2.47 -2.32
CA MET A 18 23.23 1.25 -2.00
C MET A 18 24.39 1.00 -2.97
N GLN A 19 24.19 1.14 -4.28
CA GLN A 19 25.26 1.00 -5.28
C GLN A 19 26.36 2.05 -5.11
N ALA A 20 26.01 3.28 -4.71
CA ALA A 20 26.98 4.36 -4.51
C ALA A 20 27.82 4.19 -3.24
N ARG A 21 27.27 3.53 -2.20
CA ARG A 21 27.89 3.47 -0.86
C ARG A 21 28.45 2.11 -0.48
N LEU A 22 27.88 1.02 -0.99
CA LEU A 22 28.33 -0.33 -0.67
C LEU A 22 29.45 -0.76 -1.63
N PRO A 23 30.43 -1.56 -1.16
CA PRO A 23 31.32 -2.26 -2.06
C PRO A 23 30.53 -3.09 -3.07
N ARG A 24 30.97 -3.11 -4.34
CA ARG A 24 30.28 -3.81 -5.44
C ARG A 24 29.92 -5.25 -5.09
N ALA A 25 30.87 -6.01 -4.55
CA ALA A 25 30.64 -7.40 -4.16
C ALA A 25 29.56 -7.53 -3.06
N THR A 26 29.53 -6.61 -2.09
CA THR A 26 28.52 -6.58 -1.03
C THR A 26 27.13 -6.29 -1.59
N TYR A 27 27.01 -5.32 -2.52
CA TYR A 27 25.74 -5.00 -3.17
C TYR A 27 25.22 -6.17 -4.01
N GLU A 28 26.08 -6.80 -4.82
CA GLU A 28 25.71 -7.95 -5.65
C GLU A 28 25.16 -9.11 -4.80
N VAL A 29 25.86 -9.44 -3.69
CA VAL A 29 25.39 -10.50 -2.78
C VAL A 29 24.11 -10.10 -2.04
N LEU A 30 23.97 -8.85 -1.60
CA LEU A 30 22.73 -8.36 -0.96
C LEU A 30 21.55 -8.45 -1.93
N SER A 31 21.70 -7.94 -3.16
CA SER A 31 20.65 -7.97 -4.18
C SER A 31 20.24 -9.40 -4.53
N GLN A 32 21.21 -10.31 -4.66
CA GLN A 32 20.94 -11.72 -4.91
C GLN A 32 20.24 -12.38 -3.73
N THR A 33 20.65 -12.08 -2.49
CA THR A 33 20.05 -12.62 -1.26
C THR A 33 18.57 -12.21 -1.15
N VAL A 34 18.25 -10.94 -1.46
CA VAL A 34 16.87 -10.42 -1.48
C VAL A 34 16.04 -11.10 -2.56
N LYS A 35 16.59 -11.25 -3.79
CA LYS A 35 15.88 -11.92 -4.90
C LYS A 35 15.63 -13.40 -4.66
N GLU A 36 16.56 -14.09 -3.99
CA GLU A 36 16.47 -15.51 -3.70
C GLU A 36 15.74 -15.83 -2.38
N GLY A 37 15.43 -14.83 -1.55
CA GLY A 37 14.80 -15.01 -0.25
C GLY A 37 15.68 -15.73 0.77
N LYS A 38 17.01 -15.58 0.67
CA LYS A 38 17.96 -16.25 1.57
C LYS A 38 18.25 -15.40 2.82
N PRO A 39 18.67 -16.03 3.95
CA PRO A 39 19.16 -15.28 5.11
C PRO A 39 20.41 -14.46 4.78
N LEU A 40 20.51 -13.27 5.38
CA LEU A 40 21.66 -12.39 5.21
C LEU A 40 22.87 -12.89 6.03
N ASN A 41 24.07 -12.77 5.47
CA ASN A 41 25.32 -13.04 6.18
C ASN A 41 25.66 -11.90 7.17
N ASP A 42 26.03 -12.24 8.40
CA ASP A 42 26.44 -11.31 9.46
C ASP A 42 27.55 -10.32 9.03
N GLU A 43 28.51 -10.77 8.21
CA GLU A 43 29.58 -9.90 7.69
C GLU A 43 29.01 -8.81 6.77
N ILE A 44 28.10 -9.20 5.87
CA ILE A 44 27.42 -8.28 4.95
C ILE A 44 26.54 -7.32 5.74
N ALA A 45 25.82 -7.82 6.75
CA ALA A 45 24.96 -7.00 7.60
C ALA A 45 25.74 -5.89 8.32
N ASN A 46 26.96 -6.16 8.78
CA ASN A 46 27.80 -5.12 9.40
C ASN A 46 28.23 -4.05 8.40
N VAL A 47 28.58 -4.43 7.17
CA VAL A 47 28.94 -3.46 6.11
C VAL A 47 27.73 -2.60 5.74
N VAL A 48 26.56 -3.21 5.59
CA VAL A 48 25.30 -2.51 5.28
C VAL A 48 24.90 -1.58 6.43
N ALA A 49 24.93 -2.04 7.67
CA ALA A 49 24.62 -1.22 8.84
C ALA A 49 25.53 0.01 8.93
N HIS A 50 26.84 -0.16 8.71
CA HIS A 50 27.78 0.95 8.70
C HIS A 50 27.43 1.97 7.61
N ALA A 51 27.22 1.52 6.37
CA ALA A 51 26.90 2.40 5.24
C ALA A 51 25.56 3.13 5.43
N MET A 52 24.54 2.43 5.96
CA MET A 52 23.22 2.97 6.24
C MET A 52 23.28 4.03 7.35
N LYS A 53 24.07 3.80 8.39
CA LYS A 53 24.30 4.76 9.48
C LYS A 53 24.97 6.04 8.99
N GLU A 54 26.07 5.92 8.24
CA GLU A 54 26.77 7.10 7.70
C GLU A 54 25.85 7.91 6.78
N TRP A 55 25.11 7.24 5.88
CA TRP A 55 24.09 7.89 5.05
C TRP A 55 23.02 8.60 5.88
N ALA A 56 22.51 7.95 6.93
CA ALA A 56 21.47 8.51 7.78
C ALA A 56 21.95 9.77 8.52
N ILE A 57 23.16 9.73 9.09
CA ILE A 57 23.77 10.87 9.78
C ILE A 57 24.01 12.04 8.82
N GLU A 58 24.47 11.78 7.60
CA GLU A 58 24.63 12.82 6.56
C GLU A 58 23.31 13.52 6.21
N LYS A 59 22.20 12.78 6.32
CA LYS A 59 20.83 13.30 6.13
C LYS A 59 20.23 13.89 7.40
N GLY A 60 21.01 14.01 8.49
CA GLY A 60 20.62 14.64 9.75
C GLY A 60 20.02 13.68 10.78
N ALA A 61 20.00 12.38 10.52
CA ALA A 61 19.42 11.43 11.47
C ALA A 61 20.26 11.28 12.73
N THR A 62 19.59 11.32 13.89
CA THR A 62 20.23 11.19 15.22
C THR A 62 19.92 9.86 15.89
N HIS A 63 18.80 9.25 15.51
CA HIS A 63 18.31 7.98 16.03
C HIS A 63 18.03 7.01 14.88
N TYR A 64 17.87 5.74 15.25
CA TYR A 64 17.29 4.71 14.41
C TYR A 64 16.12 4.04 15.12
N CYS A 65 15.23 3.42 14.35
CA CYS A 65 14.14 2.62 14.88
C CYS A 65 13.87 1.41 14.00
N HIS A 66 13.45 0.32 14.65
CA HIS A 66 12.77 -0.77 13.97
C HIS A 66 11.32 -0.33 13.78
N TRP A 67 10.94 -0.09 12.53
CA TRP A 67 9.61 0.37 12.13
C TRP A 67 8.77 -0.83 11.72
N PHE A 68 7.61 -1.02 12.37
CA PHE A 68 6.73 -2.18 12.14
C PHE A 68 5.27 -1.82 12.34
N GLN A 69 4.38 -2.69 11.86
CA GLN A 69 2.92 -2.53 11.96
C GLN A 69 2.31 -3.62 12.86
N PRO A 70 2.15 -3.37 14.18
CA PRO A 70 1.48 -4.30 15.07
C PRO A 70 -0.01 -4.46 14.75
N LEU A 71 -0.67 -5.40 15.43
CA LEU A 71 -2.07 -5.77 15.17
C LEU A 71 -3.12 -4.68 15.48
N ASN A 72 -2.72 -3.52 16.03
CA ASN A 72 -3.59 -2.37 16.25
C ASN A 72 -3.87 -1.54 14.97
N GLY A 73 -3.21 -1.86 13.86
CA GLY A 73 -3.44 -1.20 12.56
C GLY A 73 -2.73 0.14 12.39
N ILE A 74 -1.88 0.55 13.34
CA ILE A 74 -1.00 1.73 13.22
C ILE A 74 0.47 1.29 13.23
N THR A 75 1.35 2.10 12.67
CA THR A 75 2.79 1.87 12.71
C THR A 75 3.34 2.18 14.10
N SER A 76 4.43 1.54 14.48
CA SER A 76 5.07 1.73 15.78
C SER A 76 6.59 1.81 15.61
N GLU A 77 7.20 2.59 16.47
CA GLU A 77 8.62 2.90 16.45
C GLU A 77 9.14 3.11 17.87
N LYS A 78 10.35 2.59 18.12
CA LYS A 78 11.14 2.88 19.31
C LYS A 78 12.45 3.51 18.84
N HIS A 79 12.74 4.72 19.31
CA HIS A 79 13.91 5.47 18.87
C HIS A 79 15.11 5.15 19.76
N ASP A 80 16.14 4.56 19.18
CA ASP A 80 17.41 4.30 19.81
C ASP A 80 18.48 5.22 19.18
N SER A 81 19.26 5.92 20.02
CA SER A 81 20.26 6.85 19.51
C SER A 81 21.48 6.11 18.94
N PHE A 82 22.16 6.68 17.94
CA PHE A 82 23.45 6.15 17.47
C PHE A 82 24.59 6.30 18.50
N ILE A 83 24.37 7.05 19.58
CA ILE A 83 25.36 7.36 20.61
C ILE A 83 25.73 6.09 21.39
N SER A 84 27.02 5.74 21.37
CA SER A 84 27.62 4.72 22.21
C SER A 84 28.72 5.36 23.07
N PRO A 85 28.49 5.58 24.38
CA PRO A 85 29.52 6.12 25.27
C PRO A 85 30.65 5.11 25.45
N LYS A 86 31.89 5.60 25.46
CA LYS A 86 33.08 4.81 25.78
C LYS A 86 33.48 5.00 27.24
N SER A 87 34.23 4.04 27.77
CA SER A 87 34.77 4.08 29.14
C SER A 87 35.77 5.22 29.37
N ASP A 88 36.30 5.81 28.30
CA ASP A 88 37.21 6.97 28.34
C ASP A 88 36.48 8.33 28.40
N GLY A 89 35.14 8.34 28.46
CA GLY A 89 34.32 9.55 28.48
C GLY A 89 34.05 10.18 27.11
N THR A 90 34.58 9.61 26.02
CA THR A 90 34.24 10.03 24.65
C THR A 90 33.00 9.31 24.13
N THR A 91 32.36 9.88 23.11
CA THR A 91 31.18 9.29 22.45
C THR A 91 31.56 8.87 21.03
N LEU A 92 31.10 7.69 20.62
CA LEU A 92 31.21 7.21 19.24
C LEU A 92 29.82 6.90 18.70
N LEU A 93 29.59 7.19 17.41
CA LEU A 93 28.36 6.83 16.72
C LEU A 93 28.46 5.41 16.17
N ARG A 94 27.65 4.50 16.74
CA ARG A 94 27.67 3.07 16.43
C ARG A 94 26.30 2.60 15.97
N PHE A 95 26.32 1.77 14.93
CA PHE A 95 25.19 0.97 14.49
C PHE A 95 25.75 -0.32 13.88
N SER A 96 25.43 -1.46 14.48
CA SER A 96 26.01 -2.76 14.13
C SER A 96 25.05 -3.61 13.29
N GLY A 97 25.58 -4.59 12.56
CA GLY A 97 24.77 -5.54 11.79
C GLY A 97 23.79 -6.33 12.66
N LYS A 98 24.12 -6.55 13.95
CA LYS A 98 23.21 -7.19 14.91
C LYS A 98 21.99 -6.32 15.21
N GLU A 99 22.20 -5.03 15.42
CA GLU A 99 21.13 -4.04 15.66
C GLU A 99 20.31 -3.79 14.39
N LEU A 100 20.91 -3.92 13.21
CA LEU A 100 20.20 -3.88 11.93
C LEU A 100 19.30 -5.11 11.75
N ILE A 101 19.85 -6.32 11.87
CA ILE A 101 19.10 -7.56 11.59
C ILE A 101 17.97 -7.76 12.61
N LYS A 102 18.23 -7.46 13.89
CA LYS A 102 17.33 -7.82 14.98
C LYS A 102 17.23 -6.74 16.06
N GLY A 103 16.00 -6.41 16.44
CA GLY A 103 15.69 -5.66 17.65
C GLY A 103 14.96 -6.52 18.69
N GLU A 104 14.92 -6.03 19.92
CA GLU A 104 14.16 -6.63 21.03
C GLU A 104 13.30 -5.55 21.71
N PRO A 105 12.14 -5.19 21.13
CA PRO A 105 11.20 -4.30 21.79
C PRO A 105 10.35 -5.04 22.83
N ASP A 106 9.79 -4.27 23.77
CA ASP A 106 8.76 -4.75 24.70
C ASP A 106 7.43 -4.96 23.95
N ALA A 107 6.96 -6.21 23.93
CA ALA A 107 5.73 -6.65 23.30
C ALA A 107 4.50 -6.62 24.23
N SER A 108 4.69 -6.31 25.51
CA SER A 108 3.67 -6.49 26.56
C SER A 108 2.39 -5.67 26.33
N ASN A 109 2.52 -4.50 25.70
CA ASN A 109 1.40 -3.57 25.48
C ASN A 109 0.79 -3.65 24.07
N PHE A 110 1.36 -4.44 23.16
CA PHE A 110 0.77 -4.61 21.82
C PHE A 110 -0.37 -5.64 21.86
N PRO A 111 -1.47 -5.40 21.13
CA PRO A 111 -2.54 -6.37 21.00
C PRO A 111 -2.00 -7.69 20.44
N SER A 112 -2.28 -8.79 21.14
CA SER A 112 -1.86 -10.14 20.72
C SER A 112 -3.03 -11.01 20.27
N GLY A 113 -4.28 -10.57 20.46
CA GLY A 113 -5.46 -11.39 20.16
C GLY A 113 -5.50 -12.73 20.91
N GLY A 114 -4.77 -12.85 22.03
CA GLY A 114 -4.62 -14.10 22.78
C GLY A 114 -3.47 -15.01 22.33
N LEU A 115 -2.69 -14.61 21.32
CA LEU A 115 -1.52 -15.37 20.82
C LEU A 115 -0.34 -15.39 21.80
N ARG A 116 -0.31 -14.45 22.75
CA ARG A 116 0.75 -14.27 23.75
C ARG A 116 0.14 -14.25 25.14
N ALA A 117 0.78 -14.90 26.11
CA ALA A 117 0.34 -14.80 27.50
C ALA A 117 0.60 -13.37 28.03
N THR A 118 -0.30 -12.85 28.85
CA THR A 118 -0.27 -11.43 29.29
C THR A 118 1.02 -11.05 30.01
N PHE A 119 1.67 -11.98 30.71
CA PHE A 119 2.91 -11.74 31.44
C PHE A 119 4.19 -11.77 30.57
N GLU A 120 4.13 -12.23 29.32
CA GLU A 120 5.32 -12.41 28.47
C GLU A 120 5.66 -11.12 27.73
N ALA A 121 6.59 -10.31 28.24
CA ALA A 121 6.88 -9.01 27.63
C ALA A 121 7.80 -9.04 26.41
N ARG A 122 8.49 -10.16 26.13
CA ARG A 122 9.53 -10.17 25.09
C ARG A 122 8.94 -10.35 23.69
N GLY A 123 9.37 -9.50 22.76
CA GLY A 123 9.17 -9.68 21.32
C GLY A 123 10.46 -9.43 20.55
N TYR A 124 10.44 -9.78 19.28
CA TYR A 124 11.60 -9.62 18.39
C TYR A 124 11.17 -8.92 17.12
N THR A 125 11.96 -7.93 16.69
CA THR A 125 11.88 -7.37 15.34
C THR A 125 12.97 -7.99 14.48
N ALA A 126 12.64 -8.28 13.22
CA ALA A 126 13.57 -8.78 12.22
C ALA A 126 13.51 -7.88 11.00
N TRP A 127 14.66 -7.40 10.52
CA TRP A 127 14.72 -6.56 9.33
C TRP A 127 14.20 -7.28 8.10
N ASP A 128 13.30 -6.61 7.38
CA ASP A 128 12.83 -7.01 6.06
C ASP A 128 13.61 -6.25 4.97
N PRO A 129 14.57 -6.91 4.28
CA PRO A 129 15.38 -6.25 3.26
C PRO A 129 14.65 -6.09 1.92
N THR A 130 13.40 -6.56 1.80
CA THR A 130 12.57 -6.37 0.60
C THR A 130 11.87 -5.02 0.57
N SER A 131 11.91 -4.27 1.67
CA SER A 131 11.46 -2.89 1.79
C SER A 131 12.63 -2.01 2.22
N TYR A 132 12.81 -0.86 1.57
CA TYR A 132 13.97 0.00 1.81
C TYR A 132 13.86 0.74 3.14
N ALA A 133 15.00 0.88 3.82
CA ALA A 133 15.09 1.78 4.97
C ALA A 133 14.94 3.23 4.51
N PHE A 134 14.31 4.05 5.34
CA PHE A 134 14.01 5.44 5.02
C PHE A 134 14.25 6.35 6.23
N ILE A 135 14.33 7.65 6.02
CA ILE A 135 14.47 8.64 7.08
C ILE A 135 13.17 9.40 7.22
N LYS A 136 12.62 9.40 8.43
CA LYS A 136 11.44 10.17 8.81
C LYS A 136 11.75 10.87 10.12
N ASP A 137 11.51 12.19 10.19
CA ASP A 137 11.69 12.99 11.41
C ASP A 137 13.09 12.85 12.05
N GLU A 138 14.14 12.90 11.22
CA GLU A 138 15.53 12.75 11.68
C GLU A 138 15.82 11.39 12.35
N VAL A 139 15.02 10.36 12.03
CA VAL A 139 15.19 8.99 12.49
C VAL A 139 15.33 8.05 11.29
N LEU A 140 16.33 7.17 11.33
CA LEU A 140 16.47 6.06 10.40
C LEU A 140 15.44 4.97 10.73
N CYS A 141 14.41 4.84 9.91
CA CYS A 141 13.38 3.81 10.01
C CYS A 141 13.76 2.56 9.22
N ILE A 142 13.82 1.41 9.92
CA ILE A 142 14.18 0.11 9.35
C ILE A 142 12.90 -0.74 9.30
N PRO A 143 12.35 -1.04 8.10
CA PRO A 143 11.14 -1.86 7.98
C PRO A 143 11.36 -3.27 8.53
N THR A 144 10.52 -3.69 9.46
CA THR A 144 10.73 -4.94 10.20
C THR A 144 9.46 -5.76 10.36
N ALA A 145 9.64 -7.08 10.40
CA ALA A 145 8.66 -8.03 10.89
C ALA A 145 8.71 -8.07 12.43
N PHE A 146 7.57 -8.24 13.10
CA PHE A 146 7.48 -8.28 14.56
C PHE A 146 6.77 -9.55 15.05
N VAL A 147 7.48 -10.31 15.89
CA VAL A 147 7.04 -11.61 16.43
C VAL A 147 7.13 -11.66 17.95
N SER A 148 6.33 -12.53 18.56
CA SER A 148 6.40 -12.85 19.98
C SER A 148 7.71 -13.59 20.33
N TYR A 149 7.95 -13.81 21.62
CA TYR A 149 9.02 -14.67 22.10
C TYR A 149 8.94 -16.10 21.55
N THR A 150 7.73 -16.64 21.40
CA THR A 150 7.42 -18.00 20.93
C THR A 150 7.32 -18.11 19.40
N GLY A 151 7.37 -16.98 18.69
CA GLY A 151 7.45 -16.93 17.22
C GLY A 151 6.11 -16.70 16.50
N GLU A 152 5.02 -16.45 17.24
CA GLU A 152 3.77 -16.00 16.63
C GLU A 152 3.93 -14.60 16.05
N ALA A 153 3.31 -14.37 14.89
CA ALA A 153 3.29 -13.05 14.26
C ALA A 153 2.41 -12.10 15.07
N LEU A 154 3.01 -11.02 15.58
CA LEU A 154 2.30 -9.95 16.30
C LEU A 154 2.15 -8.69 15.43
N ASP A 155 2.29 -8.87 14.11
CA ASP A 155 2.25 -7.84 13.10
C ASP A 155 1.35 -8.22 11.92
N LYS A 156 1.20 -7.28 10.99
CA LYS A 156 0.53 -7.50 9.71
C LYS A 156 1.49 -7.85 8.57
N LYS A 157 2.78 -7.51 8.71
CA LYS A 157 3.81 -7.75 7.69
C LYS A 157 4.17 -9.22 7.55
N THR A 158 4.39 -9.95 8.65
CA THR A 158 4.75 -11.36 8.57
C THR A 158 3.70 -12.22 7.86
N PRO A 159 2.37 -12.10 8.16
CA PRO A 159 1.35 -12.81 7.39
C PRO A 159 1.30 -12.41 5.91
N LEU A 160 1.53 -11.13 5.59
CA LEU A 160 1.57 -10.66 4.20
C LEU A 160 2.71 -11.31 3.42
N LEU A 161 3.94 -11.30 3.95
CA LEU A 161 5.10 -11.93 3.33
C LEU A 161 4.88 -13.43 3.10
N ARG A 162 4.34 -14.15 4.11
CA ARG A 162 3.98 -15.57 3.96
C ARG A 162 2.94 -15.80 2.87
N SER A 163 1.95 -14.91 2.74
CA SER A 163 0.95 -14.98 1.67
C SER A 163 1.56 -14.76 0.30
N MET A 164 2.51 -13.83 0.18
CA MET A 164 3.22 -13.56 -1.07
C MET A 164 4.09 -14.76 -1.48
N ASP A 165 4.79 -15.37 -0.54
CA ASP A 165 5.59 -16.58 -0.77
C ASP A 165 4.73 -17.76 -1.24
N ALA A 166 3.54 -17.94 -0.63
CA ALA A 166 2.60 -18.97 -1.03
C ALA A 166 2.12 -18.77 -2.49
N ILE A 167 1.75 -17.54 -2.87
CA ILE A 167 1.38 -17.21 -4.25
C ILE A 167 2.56 -17.48 -5.19
N SER A 168 3.77 -17.01 -4.84
CA SER A 168 4.97 -17.20 -5.65
C SER A 168 5.26 -18.69 -5.92
N ALA A 169 5.16 -19.54 -4.89
CA ALA A 169 5.39 -20.98 -5.00
C ALA A 169 4.38 -21.66 -5.95
N GLU A 170 3.08 -21.36 -5.81
CA GLU A 170 2.05 -21.98 -6.65
C GLU A 170 2.08 -21.46 -8.10
N VAL A 171 2.31 -20.15 -8.29
CA VAL A 171 2.46 -19.54 -9.63
C VAL A 171 3.64 -20.16 -10.37
N LYS A 172 4.79 -20.37 -9.71
CA LYS A 172 5.95 -21.04 -10.32
C LYS A 172 5.62 -22.47 -10.80
N LYS A 173 4.84 -23.24 -10.03
CA LYS A 173 4.39 -24.58 -10.44
C LYS A 173 3.49 -24.53 -11.67
N VAL A 174 2.54 -23.58 -11.72
CA VAL A 174 1.64 -23.40 -12.87
C VAL A 174 2.43 -22.99 -14.11
N LEU A 175 3.32 -22.01 -13.99
CA LEU A 175 4.14 -21.53 -15.11
C LEU A 175 5.08 -22.59 -15.67
N LYS A 176 5.55 -23.54 -14.84
CA LYS A 176 6.32 -24.69 -15.30
C LYS A 176 5.56 -25.56 -16.30
N LEU A 177 4.24 -25.68 -16.17
CA LEU A 177 3.39 -26.39 -17.15
C LEU A 177 3.36 -25.70 -18.52
N PHE A 178 3.61 -24.39 -18.54
CA PHE A 178 3.76 -23.59 -19.76
C PHE A 178 5.22 -23.51 -20.24
N GLY A 179 6.14 -24.29 -19.66
CA GLY A 179 7.56 -24.29 -20.00
C GLY A 179 8.32 -23.03 -19.54
N LYS A 180 7.79 -22.29 -18.56
CA LYS A 180 8.41 -21.08 -18.00
C LYS A 180 8.90 -21.34 -16.57
N GLU A 181 10.13 -20.93 -16.29
CA GLU A 181 10.73 -21.01 -14.95
C GLU A 181 11.17 -19.61 -14.51
N PRO A 182 10.24 -18.76 -14.05
CA PRO A 182 10.58 -17.40 -13.70
C PRO A 182 11.44 -17.35 -12.44
N MET A 183 12.39 -16.42 -12.41
CA MET A 183 13.25 -16.20 -11.24
C MET A 183 12.43 -15.62 -10.09
N GLN A 184 11.67 -14.58 -10.38
CA GLN A 184 10.89 -13.83 -9.41
C GLN A 184 9.41 -13.82 -9.80
N VAL A 185 8.56 -14.11 -8.81
CA VAL A 185 7.13 -13.86 -8.89
C VAL A 185 6.78 -12.91 -7.76
N ILE A 186 6.16 -11.79 -8.10
CA ILE A 186 5.72 -10.79 -7.14
C ILE A 186 4.22 -10.54 -7.30
N THR A 187 3.59 -10.14 -6.21
CA THR A 187 2.29 -9.49 -6.27
C THR A 187 2.49 -7.98 -6.28
N THR A 188 1.65 -7.25 -7.00
CA THR A 188 1.64 -5.79 -7.00
C THR A 188 0.32 -5.27 -6.45
N VAL A 189 0.36 -4.10 -5.81
CA VAL A 189 -0.82 -3.37 -5.36
C VAL A 189 -0.68 -1.88 -5.63
N GLY A 190 -1.74 -1.26 -6.15
CA GLY A 190 -1.93 0.18 -6.26
C GLY A 190 -3.10 0.62 -5.37
N PRO A 191 -2.85 1.11 -4.14
CA PRO A 191 -3.90 1.47 -3.21
C PRO A 191 -4.42 2.89 -3.47
N GLU A 192 -5.73 3.04 -3.71
CA GLU A 192 -6.38 4.35 -3.86
C GLU A 192 -6.86 4.83 -2.49
N GLN A 193 -6.28 5.90 -1.94
CA GLN A 193 -6.55 6.36 -0.58
C GLN A 193 -7.53 7.52 -0.58
N GLU A 194 -8.79 7.25 -0.19
CA GLU A 194 -9.76 8.30 0.08
C GLU A 194 -9.67 8.82 1.53
N TYR A 195 -10.04 10.09 1.74
CA TYR A 195 -10.04 10.76 3.04
C TYR A 195 -10.88 12.03 3.02
N PHE A 196 -11.21 12.56 4.21
CA PHE A 196 -11.87 13.87 4.35
C PHE A 196 -10.94 14.92 4.94
N LEU A 197 -11.04 16.17 4.48
CA LEU A 197 -10.35 17.32 5.08
C LEU A 197 -11.36 18.32 5.63
N ILE A 198 -11.40 18.46 6.96
CA ILE A 198 -12.27 19.45 7.62
C ILE A 198 -11.45 20.53 8.30
N LYS A 199 -12.07 21.69 8.56
CA LYS A 199 -11.41 22.77 9.30
C LYS A 199 -11.14 22.33 10.73
N GLU A 200 -9.96 22.64 11.22
CA GLU A 200 -9.56 22.35 12.61
C GLU A 200 -10.51 22.99 13.63
N GLU A 201 -10.93 24.23 13.38
CA GLU A 201 -11.89 24.95 14.24
C GLU A 201 -13.24 24.22 14.37
N ASP A 202 -13.70 23.54 13.33
CA ASP A 202 -14.97 22.83 13.34
C ASP A 202 -14.82 21.44 13.96
N TYR A 203 -13.66 20.78 13.74
CA TYR A 203 -13.30 19.55 14.41
C TYR A 203 -13.21 19.72 15.94
N ALA A 204 -12.56 20.79 16.41
CA ALA A 204 -12.40 21.09 17.83
C ALA A 204 -13.73 21.25 18.58
N LYS A 205 -14.79 21.66 17.88
CA LYS A 205 -16.16 21.82 18.45
C LYS A 205 -16.90 20.48 18.57
N ARG A 206 -16.34 19.38 18.06
CA ARG A 206 -17.02 18.08 17.90
C ARG A 206 -16.28 16.98 18.64
N LEU A 207 -16.62 16.83 19.92
CA LEU A 207 -16.06 15.77 20.78
C LEU A 207 -16.27 14.36 20.21
N ASP A 208 -17.39 14.12 19.54
CA ASP A 208 -17.68 12.85 18.91
C ASP A 208 -16.71 12.55 17.75
N LEU A 209 -16.40 13.53 16.90
CA LEU A 209 -15.36 13.38 15.88
C LEU A 209 -13.98 13.13 16.49
N ILE A 210 -13.64 13.83 17.58
CA ILE A 210 -12.34 13.69 18.26
C ILE A 210 -12.15 12.29 18.83
N LEU A 211 -13.18 11.74 19.48
CA LEU A 211 -13.07 10.46 20.17
C LEU A 211 -13.32 9.25 19.25
N THR A 212 -14.14 9.42 18.21
CA THR A 212 -14.62 8.28 17.41
C THR A 212 -14.21 8.35 15.95
N GLY A 213 -13.62 9.45 15.48
CA GLY A 213 -13.30 9.69 14.07
C GLY A 213 -14.52 9.90 13.17
N ARG A 214 -15.74 9.87 13.73
CA ARG A 214 -17.00 10.07 13.01
C ARG A 214 -18.00 10.87 13.83
N THR A 215 -19.00 11.38 13.13
CA THR A 215 -20.17 11.98 13.76
C THR A 215 -21.10 10.89 14.30
N LEU A 216 -21.52 11.03 15.56
CA LEU A 216 -22.51 10.14 16.18
C LEU A 216 -23.94 10.66 16.01
N PHE A 217 -24.07 11.99 15.97
CA PHE A 217 -25.32 12.70 15.73
C PHE A 217 -25.06 13.96 14.90
N GLY A 218 -26.11 14.48 14.28
CA GLY A 218 -26.06 15.68 13.45
C GLY A 218 -27.25 15.77 12.51
N ALA A 219 -27.75 16.98 12.29
CA ALA A 219 -28.76 17.23 11.26
C ALA A 219 -28.11 17.20 9.88
N ASN A 220 -28.88 16.86 8.85
CA ASN A 220 -28.42 16.95 7.47
C ASN A 220 -28.12 18.42 7.12
N PRO A 221 -27.05 18.70 6.36
CA PRO A 221 -26.74 20.06 5.94
C PRO A 221 -27.82 20.60 5.00
N CYS A 222 -28.05 21.92 5.01
CA CYS A 222 -29.00 22.57 4.10
C CYS A 222 -28.62 22.40 2.62
N LYS A 223 -27.33 22.16 2.33
CA LYS A 223 -26.81 21.75 1.02
C LYS A 223 -26.16 20.37 1.18
N GLY A 224 -26.84 19.34 0.66
CA GLY A 224 -26.34 17.97 0.65
C GLY A 224 -25.31 17.72 -0.44
N GLN A 225 -25.03 16.44 -0.70
CA GLN A 225 -24.18 15.99 -1.80
C GLN A 225 -24.85 16.16 -3.19
N ASP A 226 -26.12 16.57 -3.23
CA ASP A 226 -26.96 16.66 -4.44
C ASP A 226 -26.47 17.69 -5.48
N LEU A 227 -25.52 18.57 -5.12
CA LEU A 227 -24.86 19.45 -6.07
C LEU A 227 -23.61 18.74 -6.62
N GLU A 228 -23.73 18.16 -7.82
CA GLU A 228 -22.72 17.41 -8.59
C GLU A 228 -21.38 18.16 -8.86
N ALA A 229 -21.20 19.37 -8.33
CA ALA A 229 -20.07 20.25 -8.61
C ALA A 229 -18.77 19.92 -7.85
N HIS A 230 -18.77 18.89 -6.98
CA HIS A 230 -17.59 18.57 -6.17
C HIS A 230 -16.65 17.58 -6.85
N TYR A 231 -17.19 16.50 -7.45
CA TYR A 231 -16.39 15.48 -8.12
C TYR A 231 -15.63 16.08 -9.30
N PHE A 232 -14.29 15.96 -9.28
CA PHE A 232 -13.39 16.67 -10.20
C PHE A 232 -13.58 18.20 -10.28
N GLY A 233 -14.24 18.80 -9.30
CA GLY A 233 -14.41 20.24 -9.18
C GLY A 233 -13.12 20.95 -8.78
N ALA A 234 -13.12 22.28 -8.82
CA ALA A 234 -11.96 23.09 -8.43
C ALA A 234 -11.55 22.82 -6.96
N ILE A 235 -10.28 22.48 -6.76
CA ILE A 235 -9.72 22.23 -5.43
C ILE A 235 -9.50 23.58 -4.71
N ARG A 236 -9.97 23.68 -3.46
CA ARG A 236 -9.82 24.89 -2.66
C ARG A 236 -8.33 25.21 -2.44
N PRO A 237 -7.92 26.50 -2.41
CA PRO A 237 -6.51 26.87 -2.32
C PRO A 237 -5.75 26.27 -1.11
N ASN A 238 -6.40 26.15 0.06
CA ASN A 238 -5.79 25.55 1.24
C ASN A 238 -5.61 24.03 1.10
N VAL A 239 -6.62 23.34 0.54
CA VAL A 239 -6.53 21.90 0.23
C VAL A 239 -5.44 21.64 -0.81
N ASN A 240 -5.35 22.46 -1.85
CA ASN A 240 -4.31 22.34 -2.86
C ASN A 240 -2.89 22.53 -2.27
N ARG A 241 -2.71 23.47 -1.32
CA ARG A 241 -1.43 23.61 -0.61
C ARG A 241 -1.08 22.39 0.22
N PHE A 242 -2.05 21.86 0.98
CA PHE A 242 -1.88 20.60 1.72
C PHE A 242 -1.47 19.46 0.78
N MET A 243 -2.19 19.29 -0.33
CA MET A 243 -1.91 18.24 -1.31
C MET A 243 -0.54 18.40 -1.97
N ARG A 244 -0.05 19.64 -2.17
CA ARG A 244 1.30 19.87 -2.71
C ARG A 244 2.38 19.54 -1.70
N GLU A 245 2.20 19.95 -0.46
CA GLU A 245 3.09 19.62 0.64
C GLU A 245 3.17 18.11 0.87
N LEU A 246 2.02 17.43 0.78
CA LEU A 246 1.96 15.98 0.83
C LEU A 246 2.73 15.32 -0.33
N ASP A 247 2.53 15.76 -1.59
CA ASP A 247 3.31 15.22 -2.72
C ASP A 247 4.82 15.36 -2.49
N ASP A 248 5.28 16.54 -2.06
CA ASP A 248 6.70 16.82 -1.84
C ASP A 248 7.29 15.87 -0.78
N GLU A 249 6.58 15.63 0.33
CA GLU A 249 7.03 14.69 1.38
C GLU A 249 6.99 13.22 0.92
N LEU A 250 5.97 12.83 0.14
CA LEU A 250 5.87 11.47 -0.38
C LEU A 250 6.96 11.18 -1.42
N TRP A 251 7.24 12.13 -2.31
CA TRP A 251 8.30 11.98 -3.31
C TRP A 251 9.69 11.87 -2.66
N LYS A 252 9.97 12.62 -1.58
CA LYS A 252 11.22 12.45 -0.80
C LYS A 252 11.40 11.03 -0.27
N LEU A 253 10.30 10.35 0.03
CA LEU A 253 10.25 8.99 0.56
C LEU A 253 10.08 7.92 -0.53
N ASP A 254 10.37 8.26 -1.80
CA ASP A 254 10.26 7.33 -2.95
C ASP A 254 8.84 6.77 -3.15
N ILE A 255 7.82 7.50 -2.69
CA ILE A 255 6.42 7.12 -2.86
C ILE A 255 5.91 7.84 -4.12
N PRO A 256 5.56 7.13 -5.21
CA PRO A 256 5.18 7.71 -6.49
C PRO A 256 3.73 8.17 -6.47
N ALA A 257 3.40 9.15 -5.60
CA ALA A 257 2.10 9.83 -5.61
C ALA A 257 1.85 10.41 -7.01
N HIS A 258 0.73 10.03 -7.62
CA HIS A 258 0.48 10.27 -9.04
C HIS A 258 -0.83 11.02 -9.27
N THR A 259 -1.94 10.46 -8.79
CA THR A 259 -3.28 11.01 -9.04
C THR A 259 -3.86 11.56 -7.74
N LYS A 260 -4.54 12.72 -7.84
CA LYS A 260 -5.34 13.29 -6.75
C LYS A 260 -6.48 14.14 -7.26
N HIS A 261 -7.61 14.11 -6.57
CA HIS A 261 -8.79 14.90 -6.91
C HIS A 261 -9.75 15.04 -5.73
N ASN A 262 -10.77 15.87 -5.91
CA ASN A 262 -11.97 15.83 -5.07
C ASN A 262 -12.77 14.58 -5.40
N GLU A 263 -13.33 13.98 -4.36
CA GLU A 263 -14.25 12.86 -4.45
C GLU A 263 -15.72 13.34 -4.45
N VAL A 264 -16.67 12.41 -4.45
CA VAL A 264 -18.10 12.73 -4.59
C VAL A 264 -18.63 13.52 -3.37
N ALA A 265 -18.30 13.14 -2.14
CA ALA A 265 -18.83 13.83 -0.96
C ALA A 265 -18.08 15.14 -0.66
N PRO A 266 -18.76 16.17 -0.11
CA PRO A 266 -18.12 17.43 0.23
C PRO A 266 -16.91 17.25 1.14
N ALA A 267 -15.78 17.84 0.73
CA ALA A 267 -14.50 17.77 1.43
C ALA A 267 -13.89 16.37 1.50
N GLN A 268 -14.35 15.45 0.66
CA GLN A 268 -13.71 14.17 0.39
C GLN A 268 -12.70 14.34 -0.75
N HIS A 269 -11.59 13.63 -0.63
CA HIS A 269 -10.49 13.66 -1.58
C HIS A 269 -9.91 12.25 -1.74
N GLU A 270 -9.22 12.04 -2.86
CA GLU A 270 -8.47 10.81 -3.14
C GLU A 270 -7.01 11.14 -3.48
N LEU A 271 -6.10 10.24 -3.08
CA LEU A 271 -4.74 10.16 -3.58
C LEU A 271 -4.41 8.72 -3.97
N ALA A 272 -3.89 8.51 -5.18
CA ALA A 272 -3.46 7.21 -5.67
C ALA A 272 -1.98 7.27 -6.13
N PRO A 273 -1.09 6.44 -5.56
CA PRO A 273 0.25 6.25 -6.08
C PRO A 273 0.27 5.24 -7.23
N ILE A 274 1.36 5.22 -8.00
CA ILE A 274 1.63 4.14 -8.96
C ILE A 274 1.77 2.82 -8.19
N PHE A 275 1.21 1.74 -8.74
CA PHE A 275 1.34 0.41 -8.16
C PHE A 275 2.81 0.00 -8.03
N MET A 276 3.11 -0.80 -7.02
CA MET A 276 4.44 -1.37 -6.80
C MET A 276 4.31 -2.76 -6.19
N ASN A 277 5.44 -3.40 -5.84
CA ASN A 277 5.44 -4.64 -5.07
C ASN A 277 4.52 -4.51 -3.85
N ALA A 278 3.66 -5.50 -3.60
CA ALA A 278 2.63 -5.40 -2.57
C ALA A 278 3.18 -5.09 -1.17
N ASN A 279 4.32 -5.64 -0.79
CA ASN A 279 4.94 -5.36 0.52
C ASN A 279 5.34 -3.87 0.64
N ALA A 280 6.07 -3.37 -0.35
CA ALA A 280 6.47 -1.96 -0.41
C ALA A 280 5.27 -1.01 -0.54
N ALA A 281 4.23 -1.40 -1.29
CA ALA A 281 3.02 -0.60 -1.49
C ALA A 281 2.26 -0.38 -0.18
N ILE A 282 2.18 -1.39 0.67
CA ILE A 282 1.54 -1.28 1.98
C ILE A 282 2.35 -0.39 2.92
N ASP A 283 3.68 -0.56 2.97
CA ASP A 283 4.55 0.33 3.75
C ASP A 283 4.38 1.80 3.31
N ALA A 284 4.42 2.05 1.99
CA ALA A 284 4.20 3.36 1.39
C ALA A 284 2.82 3.94 1.73
N ASN A 285 1.76 3.12 1.72
CA ASN A 285 0.42 3.57 2.08
C ASN A 285 0.32 3.93 3.57
N LEU A 286 0.97 3.18 4.46
CA LEU A 286 1.00 3.50 5.90
C LEU A 286 1.69 4.84 6.16
N ILE A 287 2.84 5.07 5.53
CA ILE A 287 3.56 6.34 5.56
C ILE A 287 2.68 7.46 4.99
N THR A 288 2.01 7.21 3.86
CA THR A 288 1.09 8.17 3.23
C THR A 288 -0.01 8.59 4.20
N MET A 289 -0.65 7.62 4.86
CA MET A 289 -1.71 7.90 5.84
C MET A 289 -1.20 8.69 7.04
N GLU A 290 0.04 8.42 7.48
CA GLU A 290 0.69 9.16 8.56
C GLU A 290 0.97 10.61 8.16
N GLN A 291 1.59 10.84 7.01
CA GLN A 291 1.91 12.17 6.49
C GLN A 291 0.63 12.99 6.24
N MET A 292 -0.44 12.37 5.74
CA MET A 292 -1.74 13.03 5.60
C MET A 292 -2.26 13.62 6.92
N ARG A 293 -2.15 12.87 8.03
CA ARG A 293 -2.59 13.35 9.35
C ARG A 293 -1.67 14.43 9.90
N LYS A 294 -0.35 14.28 9.67
CA LYS A 294 0.67 15.19 10.18
C LYS A 294 0.68 16.55 9.48
N LEU A 295 0.48 16.57 8.16
CA LEU A 295 0.59 17.77 7.34
C LEU A 295 -0.72 18.57 7.24
N ALA A 296 -1.88 17.94 7.47
CA ALA A 296 -3.16 18.64 7.40
C ALA A 296 -3.23 19.88 8.34
N PRO A 297 -2.77 19.81 9.60
CA PRO A 297 -2.76 20.96 10.51
C PRO A 297 -1.95 22.17 10.01
N HIS A 298 -0.92 21.97 9.17
CA HIS A 298 -0.14 23.08 8.60
C HIS A 298 -1.00 24.04 7.75
N GLN A 299 -2.14 23.56 7.26
CA GLN A 299 -3.10 24.34 6.48
C GLN A 299 -4.42 24.63 7.25
N GLY A 300 -4.43 24.45 8.58
CA GLY A 300 -5.62 24.61 9.43
C GLY A 300 -6.71 23.56 9.18
N LEU A 301 -6.29 22.37 8.75
CA LEU A 301 -7.15 21.25 8.37
C LEU A 301 -6.90 20.03 9.26
N ILE A 302 -7.88 19.15 9.35
CA ILE A 302 -7.78 17.83 9.98
C ILE A 302 -8.15 16.78 8.94
N CYS A 303 -7.27 15.78 8.78
CA CYS A 303 -7.49 14.65 7.90
C CYS A 303 -8.21 13.52 8.64
N LEU A 304 -9.43 13.20 8.20
CA LEU A 304 -10.21 12.07 8.70
C LEU A 304 -10.09 10.89 7.73
N GLN A 305 -9.69 9.74 8.25
CA GLN A 305 -9.51 8.48 7.50
C GLN A 305 -10.49 7.39 7.91
N HIS A 306 -11.46 7.72 8.76
CA HIS A 306 -12.55 6.80 9.12
C HIS A 306 -13.39 6.50 7.87
N GLU A 307 -13.85 5.25 7.70
CA GLU A 307 -14.51 4.79 6.47
C GLU A 307 -15.89 5.44 6.25
N LYS A 308 -16.53 5.86 7.34
CA LYS A 308 -17.79 6.62 7.31
C LYS A 308 -17.83 7.78 8.33
N PRO A 309 -17.12 8.90 8.09
CA PRO A 309 -17.05 10.01 9.06
C PRO A 309 -18.38 10.74 9.23
N PHE A 310 -19.15 10.86 8.15
CA PHE A 310 -20.44 11.56 8.13
C PHE A 310 -21.55 10.65 7.63
N ARG A 311 -22.70 10.67 8.32
CA ARG A 311 -23.88 9.91 7.92
C ARG A 311 -24.57 10.58 6.73
N GLY A 312 -25.05 9.78 5.77
CA GLY A 312 -25.90 10.26 4.68
C GLY A 312 -25.17 10.81 3.45
N ILE A 313 -23.84 10.72 3.40
CA ILE A 313 -23.00 11.06 2.23
C ILE A 313 -22.03 9.90 1.93
N ASN A 314 -21.26 9.95 0.84
CA ASN A 314 -20.26 8.93 0.52
C ASN A 314 -19.27 8.72 1.69
N GLY A 315 -18.81 7.48 1.84
CA GLY A 315 -17.76 7.14 2.80
C GLY A 315 -16.41 7.04 2.11
N SER A 316 -15.33 6.97 2.88
CA SER A 316 -13.97 6.83 2.36
C SER A 316 -13.62 5.36 2.11
N GLY A 317 -13.40 5.02 0.86
CA GLY A 317 -12.89 3.74 0.41
C GLY A 317 -11.36 3.63 0.43
N LYS A 318 -10.88 2.40 0.25
CA LYS A 318 -9.51 2.11 -0.16
C LYS A 318 -9.52 0.98 -1.17
N HIS A 319 -9.46 1.31 -2.45
CA HIS A 319 -9.40 0.29 -3.50
C HIS A 319 -7.99 -0.28 -3.57
N ASN A 320 -7.88 -1.60 -3.78
CA ASN A 320 -6.61 -2.27 -3.98
C ASN A 320 -6.57 -2.84 -5.39
N ASN A 321 -5.90 -2.14 -6.31
CA ASN A 321 -5.64 -2.66 -7.64
C ASN A 321 -4.54 -3.71 -7.55
N TRP A 322 -4.90 -4.99 -7.55
CA TRP A 322 -3.99 -6.12 -7.29
C TRP A 322 -3.66 -6.90 -8.57
N SER A 323 -2.39 -7.28 -8.73
CA SER A 323 -1.96 -8.16 -9.82
C SER A 323 -0.81 -9.11 -9.41
N ILE A 324 -0.50 -10.08 -10.27
CA ILE A 324 0.65 -10.98 -10.16
C ILE A 324 1.55 -10.75 -11.38
N ALA A 325 2.85 -10.52 -11.12
CA ALA A 325 3.87 -10.38 -12.15
C ALA A 325 4.96 -11.45 -11.99
N ALA A 326 5.36 -12.07 -13.11
CA ALA A 326 6.48 -13.01 -13.16
C ALA A 326 7.59 -12.41 -14.04
N ASP A 327 8.76 -12.15 -13.46
CA ASP A 327 9.90 -11.45 -14.09
C ASP A 327 9.48 -10.17 -14.87
N GLY A 328 8.56 -9.40 -14.28
CA GLY A 328 8.04 -8.15 -14.85
C GLY A 328 6.87 -8.29 -15.82
N VAL A 329 6.47 -9.53 -16.17
CA VAL A 329 5.32 -9.78 -17.05
C VAL A 329 4.05 -9.95 -16.21
N ASN A 330 3.03 -9.12 -16.46
CA ASN A 330 1.72 -9.22 -15.82
C ASN A 330 0.99 -10.51 -16.27
N LEU A 331 0.58 -11.35 -15.32
CA LEU A 331 -0.12 -12.60 -15.60
C LEU A 331 -1.64 -12.41 -15.81
N PHE A 332 -2.16 -11.24 -15.48
CA PHE A 332 -3.55 -10.84 -15.71
C PHE A 332 -3.73 -9.92 -16.93
N ASP A 333 -2.71 -9.76 -17.77
CA ASP A 333 -2.87 -9.10 -19.06
C ASP A 333 -3.55 -10.07 -20.06
N PRO A 334 -4.77 -9.77 -20.54
CA PRO A 334 -5.48 -10.64 -21.47
C PRO A 334 -4.84 -10.64 -22.86
N GLY A 335 -4.05 -9.62 -23.22
CA GLY A 335 -3.52 -9.41 -24.55
C GLY A 335 -4.60 -9.06 -25.59
N LYS A 336 -4.25 -9.17 -26.87
CA LYS A 336 -5.15 -8.82 -27.99
C LYS A 336 -6.20 -9.89 -28.29
N THR A 337 -5.90 -11.15 -27.98
CA THR A 337 -6.78 -12.31 -28.23
C THR A 337 -6.96 -13.11 -26.93
N PRO A 338 -7.82 -12.64 -26.00
CA PRO A 338 -7.94 -13.22 -24.67
C PRO A 338 -8.34 -14.70 -24.68
N PHE A 339 -9.18 -15.09 -25.65
CA PHE A 339 -9.63 -16.48 -25.83
C PHE A 339 -8.47 -17.45 -26.19
N GLU A 340 -7.43 -16.96 -26.87
CA GLU A 340 -6.26 -17.76 -27.26
C GLU A 340 -5.17 -17.77 -26.18
N ASN A 341 -5.22 -16.82 -25.24
CA ASN A 341 -4.24 -16.66 -24.18
C ASN A 341 -4.52 -17.66 -23.03
N LEU A 342 -4.18 -18.93 -23.25
CA LEU A 342 -4.43 -20.00 -22.28
C LEU A 342 -3.79 -19.74 -20.91
N GLN A 343 -2.60 -19.11 -20.87
CA GLN A 343 -1.94 -18.76 -19.62
C GLN A 343 -2.80 -17.80 -18.80
N PHE A 344 -3.24 -16.69 -19.41
CA PHE A 344 -4.15 -15.74 -18.78
C PHE A 344 -5.45 -16.42 -18.32
N LEU A 345 -6.07 -17.24 -19.16
CA LEU A 345 -7.32 -17.94 -18.84
C LEU A 345 -7.19 -18.86 -17.62
N VAL A 346 -6.06 -19.55 -17.46
CA VAL A 346 -5.78 -20.37 -16.29
C VAL A 346 -5.70 -19.52 -15.03
N PHE A 347 -4.97 -18.40 -15.06
CA PHE A 347 -4.88 -17.49 -13.91
C PHE A 347 -6.20 -16.80 -13.59
N LEU A 348 -6.94 -16.34 -14.60
CA LEU A 348 -8.27 -15.77 -14.45
C LEU A 348 -9.22 -16.76 -13.78
N THR A 349 -9.27 -18.01 -14.27
CA THR A 349 -10.12 -19.06 -13.71
C THR A 349 -9.73 -19.40 -12.27
N ALA A 350 -8.44 -19.43 -11.96
CA ALA A 350 -7.95 -19.62 -10.59
C ALA A 350 -8.43 -18.51 -9.64
N VAL A 351 -8.41 -17.24 -10.08
CA VAL A 351 -8.94 -16.12 -9.31
C VAL A 351 -10.45 -16.22 -9.13
N ILE A 352 -11.22 -16.50 -10.19
CA ILE A 352 -12.68 -16.71 -10.10
C ILE A 352 -12.98 -17.79 -9.06
N LYS A 353 -12.29 -18.94 -9.14
CA LYS A 353 -12.47 -20.05 -8.21
C LYS A 353 -12.09 -19.68 -6.77
N ALA A 354 -11.00 -18.94 -6.58
CA ALA A 354 -10.58 -18.49 -5.26
C ALA A 354 -11.59 -17.51 -4.64
N VAL A 355 -12.10 -16.55 -5.43
CA VAL A 355 -13.13 -15.61 -4.96
C VAL A 355 -14.41 -16.34 -4.60
N ASP A 356 -14.86 -17.30 -5.40
CA ASP A 356 -16.06 -18.12 -5.14
C ASP A 356 -15.92 -19.01 -3.90
N GLU A 357 -14.78 -19.67 -3.71
CA GLU A 357 -14.56 -20.60 -2.60
C GLU A 357 -14.26 -19.90 -1.27
N TYR A 358 -13.53 -18.78 -1.30
CA TYR A 358 -13.04 -18.08 -0.11
C TYR A 358 -13.77 -16.76 0.17
N GLN A 359 -15.03 -16.61 -0.26
CA GLN A 359 -15.85 -15.42 -0.04
C GLN A 359 -15.87 -14.97 1.42
N GLY A 360 -16.06 -15.90 2.35
CA GLY A 360 -16.07 -15.60 3.79
C GLY A 360 -14.74 -15.04 4.28
N LEU A 361 -13.62 -15.57 3.81
CA LEU A 361 -12.28 -15.10 4.17
C LEU A 361 -12.01 -13.69 3.63
N LEU A 362 -12.38 -13.42 2.37
CA LEU A 362 -12.28 -12.09 1.76
C LEU A 362 -13.16 -11.06 2.51
N ARG A 363 -14.36 -11.45 2.92
CA ARG A 363 -15.23 -10.56 3.70
C ARG A 363 -14.68 -10.27 5.09
N MET A 364 -14.07 -11.26 5.74
CA MET A 364 -13.46 -11.11 7.07
C MET A 364 -12.23 -10.20 7.03
N SER A 365 -11.42 -10.23 5.96
CA SER A 365 -10.19 -9.43 5.88
C SER A 365 -10.43 -7.91 5.84
N ILE A 366 -11.62 -7.47 5.44
CA ILE A 366 -12.03 -6.06 5.36
C ILE A 366 -13.08 -5.68 6.41
N ALA A 367 -13.44 -6.59 7.32
CA ALA A 367 -14.47 -6.36 8.32
C ALA A 367 -13.94 -5.48 9.48
N THR A 368 -14.45 -4.26 9.57
CA THR A 368 -14.22 -3.35 10.69
C THR A 368 -15.54 -2.67 11.06
N ALA A 369 -15.69 -2.25 12.32
CA ALA A 369 -16.88 -1.51 12.75
C ALA A 369 -17.09 -0.23 11.91
N GLY A 370 -16.00 0.43 11.50
CA GLY A 370 -16.05 1.59 10.60
C GLY A 370 -16.54 1.24 9.21
N ASN A 371 -15.93 0.23 8.55
CA ASN A 371 -16.28 -0.18 7.20
C ASN A 371 -17.69 -0.77 7.08
N ASP A 372 -18.21 -1.44 8.12
CA ASP A 372 -19.59 -1.93 8.15
C ASP A 372 -20.64 -0.79 8.07
N ASN A 373 -20.27 0.44 8.46
CA ASN A 373 -21.12 1.62 8.25
C ASN A 373 -21.04 2.19 6.82
N ARG A 374 -20.05 1.75 6.03
CA ARG A 374 -19.80 2.22 4.67
C ARG A 374 -20.46 1.31 3.62
N LEU A 375 -20.34 -0.02 3.77
CA LEU A 375 -20.75 -1.00 2.76
C LEU A 375 -22.25 -0.94 2.43
N GLY A 376 -22.60 -1.20 1.17
CA GLY A 376 -23.99 -1.36 0.71
C GLY A 376 -24.73 -0.07 0.33
N GLY A 377 -24.03 1.04 0.13
CA GLY A 377 -24.62 2.28 -0.39
C GLY A 377 -23.57 3.35 -0.71
N PHE A 378 -23.98 4.40 -1.42
CA PHE A 378 -23.11 5.51 -1.81
C PHE A 378 -21.81 5.05 -2.50
N GLU A 379 -21.97 4.29 -3.58
CA GLU A 379 -20.89 3.68 -4.40
C GLU A 379 -20.03 2.62 -3.69
N ALA A 380 -20.19 2.41 -2.38
CA ALA A 380 -19.52 1.33 -1.69
C ALA A 380 -20.12 -0.04 -2.08
N PRO A 381 -19.27 -1.07 -2.30
CA PRO A 381 -19.76 -2.41 -2.61
C PRO A 381 -20.61 -2.98 -1.46
N PRO A 382 -21.55 -3.88 -1.75
CA PRO A 382 -22.30 -4.58 -0.72
C PRO A 382 -21.38 -5.54 0.06
N ALA A 383 -21.88 -6.04 1.19
CA ALA A 383 -21.17 -7.06 1.99
C ALA A 383 -21.11 -8.44 1.32
N ILE A 384 -21.81 -8.63 0.20
CA ILE A 384 -21.84 -9.86 -0.59
C ILE A 384 -20.66 -9.83 -1.55
N ILE A 385 -19.75 -10.80 -1.46
CA ILE A 385 -18.60 -10.90 -2.35
C ILE A 385 -19.06 -11.44 -3.71
N SER A 386 -18.71 -10.71 -4.78
CA SER A 386 -18.97 -11.11 -6.16
C SER A 386 -17.82 -10.65 -7.05
N ILE A 387 -17.68 -11.32 -8.19
CA ILE A 387 -16.70 -10.95 -9.22
C ILE A 387 -17.39 -10.37 -10.45
N TYR A 388 -16.83 -9.29 -10.99
CA TYR A 388 -17.24 -8.69 -12.25
C TYR A 388 -16.09 -8.82 -13.26
N LEU A 389 -16.33 -9.50 -14.39
CA LEU A 389 -15.33 -9.71 -15.43
C LEU A 389 -15.39 -8.67 -16.56
N GLY A 390 -16.52 -7.98 -16.69
CA GLY A 390 -16.84 -7.21 -17.89
C GLY A 390 -17.35 -8.09 -19.04
N ALA A 391 -18.04 -7.46 -20.00
CA ALA A 391 -18.78 -8.15 -21.05
C ALA A 391 -17.90 -9.04 -21.96
N GLU A 392 -16.70 -8.60 -22.34
CA GLU A 392 -15.80 -9.36 -23.20
C GLU A 392 -15.31 -10.64 -22.52
N LEU A 393 -14.73 -10.53 -21.32
CA LEU A 393 -14.23 -11.70 -20.60
C LEU A 393 -15.36 -12.63 -20.16
N GLU A 394 -16.54 -12.11 -19.83
CA GLU A 394 -17.72 -12.93 -19.57
C GLU A 394 -18.14 -13.73 -20.82
N ALA A 395 -18.09 -13.13 -22.01
CA ALA A 395 -18.36 -13.83 -23.27
C ALA A 395 -17.31 -14.90 -23.58
N VAL A 396 -16.02 -14.63 -23.31
CA VAL A 396 -14.93 -15.61 -23.41
C VAL A 396 -15.19 -16.80 -22.50
N VAL A 397 -15.50 -16.56 -21.22
CA VAL A 397 -15.78 -17.64 -20.24
C VAL A 397 -17.01 -18.45 -20.64
N LYS A 398 -18.09 -17.80 -21.08
CA LYS A 398 -19.30 -18.49 -21.58
C LYS A 398 -19.00 -19.35 -22.81
N ALA A 399 -18.20 -18.85 -23.74
CA ALA A 399 -17.80 -19.62 -24.92
C ALA A 399 -17.02 -20.89 -24.54
N ILE A 400 -16.11 -20.80 -23.56
CA ILE A 400 -15.38 -21.96 -23.02
C ILE A 400 -16.36 -22.97 -22.40
N ILE A 401 -17.30 -22.52 -21.55
CA ILE A 401 -18.32 -23.38 -20.92
C ILE A 401 -19.18 -24.09 -21.97
N ASP A 402 -19.58 -23.38 -23.02
CA ASP A 402 -20.42 -23.89 -24.10
C ASP A 402 -19.65 -24.72 -25.15
N ASN A 403 -18.32 -24.86 -25.02
CA ASN A 403 -17.43 -25.43 -26.05
C ASN A 403 -17.57 -24.75 -27.43
N LYS A 404 -17.68 -23.42 -27.45
CA LYS A 404 -17.73 -22.59 -28.66
C LYS A 404 -16.44 -21.77 -28.81
N THR A 405 -16.15 -21.36 -30.04
CA THR A 405 -15.10 -20.37 -30.31
C THR A 405 -15.60 -18.96 -30.01
N HIS A 406 -14.70 -18.09 -29.56
CA HIS A 406 -14.98 -16.67 -29.40
C HIS A 406 -13.96 -15.84 -30.18
N THR A 407 -14.43 -14.84 -30.90
CA THR A 407 -13.58 -13.83 -31.54
C THR A 407 -13.88 -12.50 -30.86
N SER A 408 -12.86 -11.81 -30.36
CA SER A 408 -13.01 -10.50 -29.75
C SER A 408 -13.75 -9.54 -30.69
N SER A 409 -14.60 -8.71 -30.12
CA SER A 409 -15.30 -7.65 -30.85
C SER A 409 -14.30 -6.64 -31.43
N GLU A 410 -14.57 -6.14 -32.64
CA GLU A 410 -13.79 -5.04 -33.21
C GLU A 410 -13.93 -3.78 -32.34
N GLN A 411 -12.83 -3.03 -32.19
CA GLN A 411 -12.84 -1.76 -31.47
C GLN A 411 -13.78 -0.76 -32.16
N VAL A 412 -14.82 -0.36 -31.44
CA VAL A 412 -15.82 0.58 -31.96
C VAL A 412 -15.28 2.00 -31.82
N LYS A 413 -15.11 2.71 -32.94
CA LYS A 413 -14.76 4.14 -32.91
C LYS A 413 -15.95 4.95 -32.37
N ILE A 414 -15.68 5.80 -31.39
CA ILE A 414 -16.65 6.75 -30.86
C ILE A 414 -16.63 7.99 -31.75
N GLU A 415 -17.77 8.31 -32.35
CA GLU A 415 -17.94 9.55 -33.12
C GLU A 415 -18.12 10.72 -32.15
N LEU A 416 -17.05 11.50 -31.96
CA LEU A 416 -17.07 12.68 -31.08
C LEU A 416 -17.70 13.91 -31.75
N GLY A 417 -17.79 13.92 -33.09
CA GLY A 417 -18.32 15.02 -33.89
C GLY A 417 -17.23 15.93 -34.48
N PRO A 418 -16.53 16.76 -33.68
CA PRO A 418 -15.48 17.66 -34.19
C PRO A 418 -14.21 16.92 -34.64
N ASP A 419 -13.73 17.24 -35.85
CA ASP A 419 -12.50 16.65 -36.45
C ASP A 419 -11.21 17.00 -35.71
N ILE A 420 -11.21 18.06 -34.89
CA ILE A 420 -10.04 18.46 -34.08
C ILE A 420 -9.82 17.53 -32.89
N LEU A 421 -10.85 16.77 -32.48
CA LEU A 421 -10.74 15.84 -31.36
C LEU A 421 -10.07 14.54 -31.82
N PRO A 422 -9.22 13.93 -30.97
CA PRO A 422 -8.61 12.65 -31.30
C PRO A 422 -9.69 11.58 -31.47
N SER A 423 -9.44 10.62 -32.35
CA SER A 423 -10.31 9.45 -32.45
C SER A 423 -10.25 8.65 -31.15
N VAL A 424 -11.38 8.55 -30.47
CA VAL A 424 -11.53 7.72 -29.27
C VAL A 424 -12.13 6.39 -29.68
N PHE A 425 -11.54 5.30 -29.21
CA PHE A 425 -12.06 3.95 -29.40
C PHE A 425 -12.68 3.49 -28.11
N LYS A 426 -13.84 2.83 -28.21
CA LYS A 426 -14.53 2.25 -27.07
C LYS A 426 -13.73 1.05 -26.57
N ASP A 427 -13.41 1.05 -25.27
CA ASP A 427 -12.88 -0.14 -24.62
C ASP A 427 -13.90 -1.27 -24.65
N ASN A 428 -13.42 -2.50 -24.74
CA ASN A 428 -14.27 -3.67 -24.94
C ASN A 428 -15.20 -3.95 -23.73
N THR A 429 -14.86 -3.43 -22.55
CA THR A 429 -15.64 -3.57 -21.32
C THR A 429 -15.82 -2.23 -20.61
N ASP A 430 -17.01 -2.04 -20.04
CA ASP A 430 -17.27 -0.95 -19.10
C ASP A 430 -16.85 -1.38 -17.69
N ARG A 431 -16.47 -0.41 -16.85
CA ARG A 431 -15.99 -0.66 -15.48
C ARG A 431 -17.16 -0.67 -14.50
N ASN A 432 -17.17 -1.63 -13.56
CA ASN A 432 -18.15 -1.66 -12.48
C ASN A 432 -17.50 -1.34 -11.13
N ARG A 433 -17.79 -0.16 -10.59
CA ARG A 433 -17.26 0.33 -9.31
C ARG A 433 -17.99 -0.18 -8.08
N THR A 434 -19.14 -0.84 -8.27
CA THR A 434 -19.96 -1.36 -7.15
C THR A 434 -19.73 -2.84 -6.85
N SER A 435 -18.95 -3.52 -7.70
CA SER A 435 -18.56 -4.91 -7.46
C SER A 435 -17.42 -4.97 -6.43
N PRO A 436 -17.48 -5.86 -5.42
CA PRO A 436 -16.39 -6.07 -4.46
C PRO A 436 -15.09 -6.53 -5.11
N PHE A 437 -15.16 -7.34 -6.17
CA PHE A 437 -14.01 -7.76 -6.97
C PHE A 437 -14.32 -7.48 -8.45
N ALA A 438 -13.48 -6.70 -9.13
CA ALA A 438 -13.71 -6.32 -10.52
C ALA A 438 -12.41 -6.48 -11.32
N PHE A 439 -12.52 -7.08 -12.50
CA PHE A 439 -11.48 -7.03 -13.51
C PHE A 439 -11.53 -5.66 -14.19
N THR A 440 -10.43 -4.91 -14.15
CA THR A 440 -10.38 -3.51 -14.61
C THR A 440 -9.44 -3.27 -15.79
N GLY A 441 -8.85 -4.33 -16.35
CA GLY A 441 -7.85 -4.25 -17.41
C GLY A 441 -6.50 -4.80 -16.98
#